data_AF-X1PUK0-F1
#
_entry.id   AF-X1PUK0-F1
#
_cell.length_a   1.000
_cell.length_b   1.000
_cell.length_c   1.000
_cell.angle_alpha   90.00
_cell.angle_beta   90.00
_cell.angle_gamma   90.00
#
_symmetry.space_group_name_H-M   'P 1'
#
loop_
_entity.id
_entity.type
_entity.pdbx_description
1 polymer ?
#
loop_
_entity_poly.entity_id
_entity_poly.type
_entity_poly.pdbx_seq_one_letter_code
_entity_poly.pdbx_strand_id
1 'polypeptide(L)'
;MPDREFNKEMAIGMSAPPTRIAKRIPKIKPIRIDKTESMVVLLEAKGKQVKLAIHPVAGRMPGHMNVLLAEVEVPYDKLYPMEAINHEFKETDVVLVVGANDVVNPAARTAEGTPIYGMPVLNVDEADYVIICNKDTCPGYAGVNNPLYLPRQNT
;
A
#
# COMPACT_ATOMS: atom_id res chain seq x y z
N MET A 1 6.26 4.11 -23.85
CA MET A 1 7.73 4.26 -23.74
C MET A 1 8.29 2.87 -23.50
N PRO A 2 8.84 2.18 -24.51
CA PRO A 2 9.45 0.87 -24.31
C PRO A 2 10.92 1.02 -23.87
N ASP A 3 11.40 0.09 -23.05
CA ASP A 3 12.82 -0.17 -22.72
C ASP A 3 13.45 0.56 -21.51
N ARG A 4 12.72 0.81 -20.41
CA ARG A 4 13.35 0.98 -19.09
C ARG A 4 13.21 -0.32 -18.30
N GLU A 5 14.33 -0.94 -17.98
CA GLU A 5 14.37 -2.15 -17.14
C GLU A 5 14.14 -1.72 -15.67
N PHE A 6 12.96 -2.02 -15.13
CA PHE A 6 12.65 -1.79 -13.72
C PHE A 6 13.53 -2.69 -12.85
N ASN A 7 14.26 -2.12 -11.90
CA ASN A 7 15.26 -2.85 -11.10
C ASN A 7 14.85 -2.98 -9.63
N LYS A 8 14.01 -2.09 -9.12
CA LYS A 8 13.48 -2.09 -7.74
C LYS A 8 11.97 -1.91 -7.74
N GLU A 9 11.23 -2.98 -7.46
CA GLU A 9 9.77 -2.96 -7.36
C GLU A 9 9.36 -3.11 -5.90
N MET A 10 8.71 -2.10 -5.32
CA MET A 10 8.32 -2.11 -3.92
C MET A 10 6.81 -2.32 -3.80
N ALA A 11 6.38 -3.52 -3.40
CA ALA A 11 4.96 -3.78 -3.18
C ALA A 11 4.56 -3.31 -1.79
N ILE A 12 3.61 -2.37 -1.65
CA ILE A 12 3.32 -1.74 -0.35
C ILE A 12 1.84 -1.57 -0.07
N GLY A 13 1.47 -1.84 1.18
CA GLY A 13 0.31 -1.22 1.80
C GLY A 13 -0.95 -2.04 1.60
N MET A 14 -1.05 -3.12 2.36
CA MET A 14 -2.29 -3.87 2.51
C MET A 14 -3.17 -3.18 3.54
N SER A 15 -4.37 -2.74 3.17
CA SER A 15 -5.40 -2.44 4.15
C SER A 15 -6.66 -3.27 3.89
N ALA A 16 -7.16 -3.87 4.97
CA ALA A 16 -8.36 -4.70 4.94
C ALA A 16 -9.59 -3.85 4.55
N PRO A 17 -10.58 -4.43 3.84
CA PRO A 17 -11.73 -3.68 3.35
C PRO A 17 -12.57 -3.05 4.49
N PRO A 18 -13.35 -2.00 4.18
CA PRO A 18 -14.28 -1.40 5.14
C PRO A 18 -15.35 -2.41 5.56
N THR A 19 -15.32 -2.84 6.82
CA THR A 19 -16.32 -3.74 7.43
C THR A 19 -17.73 -3.15 7.55
N ARG A 20 -17.99 -1.93 7.05
CA ARG A 20 -19.33 -1.31 7.07
C ARG A 20 -20.15 -1.50 5.78
N ILE A 21 -19.53 -1.79 4.63
CA ILE A 21 -20.23 -1.98 3.34
C ILE A 21 -20.40 -3.48 2.97
N ALA A 22 -19.78 -4.38 3.73
CA ALA A 22 -19.82 -5.82 3.47
C ALA A 22 -21.17 -6.52 3.74
N LYS A 23 -22.20 -5.80 4.21
CA LYS A 23 -23.53 -6.40 4.47
C LYS A 23 -24.47 -6.45 3.25
N ARG A 24 -24.12 -5.83 2.12
CA ARG A 24 -25.05 -5.72 0.96
C ARG A 24 -24.52 -6.21 -0.40
N ILE A 25 -23.28 -6.67 -0.50
CA ILE A 25 -22.74 -7.22 -1.77
C ILE A 25 -22.22 -8.64 -1.50
N PRO A 26 -23.01 -9.70 -1.76
CA PRO A 26 -22.50 -11.05 -1.74
C PRO A 26 -21.58 -11.22 -2.96
N LYS A 27 -20.36 -11.76 -2.76
CA LYS A 27 -19.38 -12.23 -3.77
C LYS A 27 -18.16 -11.34 -4.10
N ILE A 28 -17.66 -10.49 -3.21
CA ILE A 28 -16.27 -10.00 -3.38
C ILE A 28 -15.43 -10.39 -2.16
N LYS A 29 -14.71 -11.51 -2.29
CA LYS A 29 -13.69 -11.91 -1.31
C LYS A 29 -12.63 -10.79 -1.24
N PRO A 30 -12.18 -10.37 -0.05
CA PRO A 30 -11.03 -9.45 0.07
C PRO A 30 -9.83 -10.00 -0.70
N ILE A 31 -8.94 -9.13 -1.17
CA ILE A 31 -7.61 -9.57 -1.63
C ILE A 31 -6.99 -10.28 -0.44
N ARG A 32 -6.86 -11.60 -0.57
CA ARG A 32 -6.26 -12.45 0.44
C ARG A 32 -4.74 -12.24 0.36
N ILE A 33 -4.09 -12.16 1.51
CA ILE A 33 -2.64 -11.96 1.62
C ILE A 33 -1.88 -13.16 1.03
N ASP A 34 -2.55 -14.31 0.89
CA ASP A 34 -2.06 -15.49 0.16
C ASP A 34 -1.58 -15.18 -1.28
N LYS A 35 -2.15 -14.16 -1.95
CA LYS A 35 -1.70 -13.76 -3.29
C LYS A 35 -0.44 -12.90 -3.26
N THR A 36 -0.17 -12.19 -2.17
CA THR A 36 1.01 -11.32 -2.03
C THR A 36 2.28 -12.14 -2.10
N GLU A 37 2.31 -13.31 -1.46
CA GLU A 37 3.46 -14.23 -1.51
C GLU A 37 3.76 -14.68 -2.95
N SER A 38 2.74 -15.14 -3.68
CA SER A 38 2.91 -15.57 -5.08
C SER A 38 3.43 -14.44 -5.99
N MET A 39 3.03 -13.20 -5.72
CA MET A 39 3.52 -12.05 -6.47
C MET A 39 4.99 -11.75 -6.17
N VAL A 40 5.38 -11.78 -4.90
CA VAL A 40 6.78 -11.60 -4.49
C VAL A 40 7.66 -12.64 -5.18
N VAL A 41 7.27 -13.93 -5.12
CA VAL A 41 8.02 -15.02 -5.75
C VAL A 41 8.15 -14.84 -7.26
N LEU A 42 7.07 -14.45 -7.94
CA LEU A 42 7.08 -14.26 -9.40
C LEU A 42 7.98 -13.10 -9.85
N LEU A 43 8.01 -12.01 -9.09
CA LEU A 43 8.83 -10.83 -9.40
C LEU A 43 10.31 -11.11 -9.11
N GLU A 44 10.61 -11.78 -7.99
CA GLU A 44 11.98 -12.19 -7.66
C GLU A 44 12.53 -13.23 -8.63
N ALA A 45 11.70 -14.16 -9.11
CA ALA A 45 12.07 -15.10 -10.17
C ALA A 45 12.48 -14.40 -11.48
N LYS A 46 12.06 -13.14 -11.67
CA LYS A 46 12.47 -12.26 -12.78
C LYS A 46 13.64 -11.34 -12.41
N GLY A 47 14.31 -11.58 -11.28
CA GLY A 47 15.47 -10.82 -10.81
C GLY A 47 15.12 -9.44 -10.24
N LYS A 48 13.86 -9.19 -9.87
CA LYS A 48 13.44 -7.91 -9.28
C LYS A 48 13.64 -7.90 -7.78
N GLN A 49 14.11 -6.78 -7.23
CA GLN A 49 14.16 -6.59 -5.79
C GLN A 49 12.77 -6.22 -5.28
N VAL A 50 12.21 -7.04 -4.37
CA VAL A 50 10.88 -6.82 -3.79
C VAL A 50 10.98 -6.60 -2.28
N LYS A 51 10.40 -5.49 -1.81
CA LYS A 51 10.27 -5.16 -0.39
C LYS A 51 8.81 -4.87 -0.05
N LEU A 52 8.39 -5.26 1.15
CA LEU A 52 7.03 -5.03 1.65
C LEU A 52 7.05 -4.02 2.79
N ALA A 53 6.43 -2.86 2.59
CA ALA A 53 6.29 -1.87 3.66
C ALA A 53 4.98 -2.02 4.42
N ILE A 54 5.11 -1.96 5.74
CA ILE A 54 4.01 -2.09 6.69
C ILE A 54 3.85 -0.77 7.44
N HIS A 55 2.65 -0.21 7.34
CA HIS A 55 2.27 0.94 8.15
C HIS A 55 1.81 0.48 9.55
N PRO A 56 2.25 1.11 10.64
CA PRO A 56 1.95 0.64 12.01
C PRO A 56 0.45 0.59 12.34
N VAL A 57 -0.34 1.50 11.76
CA VAL A 57 -1.80 1.54 11.90
C VAL A 57 -2.56 1.01 10.67
N ALA A 58 -1.90 0.25 9.79
CA ALA A 58 -2.61 -0.44 8.71
C ALA A 58 -3.62 -1.45 9.26
N GLY A 59 -4.83 -1.43 8.70
CA GLY A 59 -5.95 -2.26 9.14
C GLY A 59 -6.86 -1.57 10.15
N ARG A 60 -7.46 -2.36 11.04
CA ARG A 60 -8.51 -1.91 11.98
C ARG A 60 -8.19 -2.15 13.46
N MET A 61 -7.02 -2.73 13.74
CA MET A 61 -6.53 -3.01 15.08
C MET A 61 -5.01 -2.76 15.10
N PRO A 62 -4.42 -2.30 16.22
CA PRO A 62 -2.97 -2.26 16.36
C PRO A 62 -2.37 -3.65 16.09
N GLY A 63 -1.33 -3.74 15.25
CA GLY A 63 -0.70 -5.02 14.89
C GLY A 63 -1.54 -5.95 13.98
N HIS A 64 -2.65 -5.47 13.41
CA HIS A 64 -3.52 -6.27 12.52
C HIS A 64 -2.73 -6.88 11.36
N MET A 65 -1.85 -6.10 10.73
CA MET A 65 -1.02 -6.61 9.65
C MET A 65 -0.01 -7.66 10.11
N ASN A 66 0.55 -7.55 11.32
CA ASN A 66 1.47 -8.56 11.84
C ASN A 66 0.78 -9.91 12.05
N VAL A 67 -0.48 -9.90 12.50
CA VAL A 67 -1.29 -11.13 12.65
C VAL A 67 -1.56 -11.77 11.30
N LEU A 68 -2.01 -10.98 10.32
CA LEU A 68 -2.33 -11.54 9.01
C LEU A 68 -1.08 -11.98 8.25
N LEU A 69 0.04 -11.29 8.43
CA LEU A 69 1.33 -11.69 7.85
C LEU A 69 1.91 -12.92 8.54
N ALA A 70 1.62 -13.16 9.82
CA ALA A 70 1.99 -14.39 10.49
C ALA A 70 1.20 -15.62 9.99
N GLU A 71 0.01 -15.41 9.41
CA GLU A 71 -0.76 -16.48 8.75
C GLU A 71 -0.26 -16.78 7.33
N VAL A 72 0.62 -15.95 6.76
CA VAL A 72 1.13 -16.11 5.39
C VAL A 72 2.62 -16.40 5.45
N GLU A 73 3.12 -17.26 4.57
CA GLU A 73 4.54 -17.68 4.55
C GLU A 73 5.46 -16.61 3.92
N VAL A 74 5.22 -15.33 4.23
CA VAL A 74 6.07 -14.23 3.78
C VAL A 74 7.32 -14.15 4.67
N PRO A 75 8.53 -14.20 4.10
CA PRO A 75 9.76 -14.05 4.87
C PRO A 75 9.82 -12.70 5.62
N TYR A 76 10.11 -12.75 6.93
CA TYR A 76 10.14 -11.57 7.80
C TYR A 76 11.18 -10.52 7.39
N ASP A 77 12.27 -10.94 6.75
CA ASP A 77 13.32 -10.07 6.21
C ASP A 77 12.83 -9.17 5.07
N LYS A 78 11.69 -9.50 4.46
CA LYS A 78 11.05 -8.68 3.43
C LYS A 78 10.05 -7.68 4.00
N LEU A 79 9.72 -7.77 5.28
CA LEU A 79 8.78 -6.88 5.97
C LEU A 79 9.53 -5.71 6.58
N TYR A 80 9.34 -4.53 6.00
CA TYR A 80 9.96 -3.31 6.46
C TYR A 80 8.94 -2.40 7.15
N PRO A 81 9.24 -1.90 8.36
CA PRO A 81 8.42 -0.87 8.98
C PRO A 81 8.55 0.44 8.18
N MET A 82 7.49 1.25 8.23
CA MET A 82 7.41 2.56 7.56
C MET A 82 8.65 3.44 7.80
N GLU A 83 9.15 3.51 9.03
CA GLU A 83 10.30 4.32 9.40
C GLU A 83 11.59 3.88 8.69
N ALA A 84 11.72 2.59 8.41
CA ALA A 84 12.90 2.03 7.74
C ALA A 84 12.85 2.17 6.22
N ILE A 85 11.66 2.24 5.62
CA ILE A 85 11.50 2.17 4.15
C ILE A 85 11.08 3.48 3.49
N ASN A 86 10.60 4.46 4.28
CA ASN A 86 10.07 5.71 3.73
C ASN A 86 11.08 6.51 2.88
N HIS A 87 12.38 6.42 3.21
CA HIS A 87 13.41 7.12 2.46
C HIS A 87 13.75 6.46 1.11
N GLU A 88 13.42 5.17 0.95
CA GLU A 88 13.71 4.40 -0.26
C GLU A 88 12.70 4.64 -1.40
N PHE A 89 11.53 5.21 -1.11
CA PHE A 89 10.50 5.47 -2.12
C PHE A 89 11.00 6.34 -3.28
N LYS A 90 11.86 7.33 -3.00
CA LYS A 90 12.45 8.20 -4.03
C LYS A 90 13.35 7.47 -5.03
N GLU A 91 13.85 6.30 -4.65
CA GLU A 91 14.69 5.45 -5.50
C GLU A 91 13.94 4.20 -5.98
N THR A 92 12.63 4.13 -5.73
CA THR A 92 11.79 3.01 -6.10
C THR A 92 11.17 3.24 -7.47
N ASP A 93 11.32 2.27 -8.36
CA ASP A 93 10.79 2.40 -9.71
C ASP A 93 9.26 2.28 -9.74
N VAL A 94 8.71 1.28 -9.05
CA VAL A 94 7.27 0.99 -9.04
C VAL A 94 6.80 0.65 -7.64
N VAL A 95 5.72 1.31 -7.21
CA VAL A 95 4.99 0.99 -5.98
C VAL A 95 3.63 0.41 -6.29
N LEU A 96 3.32 -0.75 -5.71
CA LEU A 96 1.98 -1.34 -5.81
C LEU A 96 1.21 -1.18 -4.49
N VAL A 97 0.16 -0.37 -4.51
CA VAL A 97 -0.75 -0.14 -3.37
C VAL A 97 -1.94 -1.10 -3.42
N VAL A 98 -2.17 -1.89 -2.37
CA VAL A 98 -3.20 -2.94 -2.39
C VAL A 98 -4.21 -2.78 -1.24
N GLY A 99 -5.34 -2.16 -1.49
CA GLY A 99 -6.38 -2.00 -0.46
C GLY A 99 -6.08 -0.92 0.57
N ALA A 100 -4.96 -0.18 0.48
CA ALA A 100 -4.66 0.96 1.35
C ALA A 100 -5.15 2.29 0.79
N ASN A 101 -5.58 3.17 1.69
CA ASN A 101 -6.05 4.52 1.35
C ASN A 101 -5.45 5.56 2.32
N ASP A 102 -5.90 5.61 3.58
CA ASP A 102 -5.48 6.68 4.50
C ASP A 102 -3.97 6.64 4.81
N VAL A 103 -3.39 5.45 4.97
CA VAL A 103 -1.97 5.24 5.32
C VAL A 103 -0.99 5.59 4.19
N VAL A 104 -1.50 5.82 2.98
CA VAL A 104 -0.72 6.27 1.82
C VAL A 104 -1.17 7.66 1.37
N ASN A 105 -2.07 8.33 2.10
CA ASN A 105 -2.69 9.57 1.64
C ASN A 105 -1.76 10.79 1.86
N PRO A 106 -1.23 11.42 0.80
CA PRO A 106 -0.31 12.56 0.92
C PRO A 106 -0.96 13.78 1.59
N ALA A 107 -2.29 13.88 1.60
CA ALA A 107 -3.01 14.96 2.26
C ALA A 107 -2.74 15.01 3.77
N ALA A 108 -2.29 13.92 4.39
CA ALA A 108 -1.84 13.91 5.78
C ALA A 108 -0.74 14.94 6.08
N ARG A 109 0.07 15.31 5.08
CA ARG A 109 1.17 16.29 5.24
C ARG A 109 0.75 17.74 5.01
N THR A 110 -0.41 17.99 4.39
CA THR A 110 -0.75 19.33 3.87
C THR A 110 -2.17 19.80 4.19
N ALA A 111 -3.12 18.88 4.42
CA ALA A 111 -4.52 19.22 4.62
C ALA A 111 -4.82 19.52 6.10
N GLU A 112 -4.43 20.72 6.53
CA GLU A 112 -4.72 21.24 7.88
C GLU A 112 -6.22 21.14 8.23
N GLY A 113 -6.51 20.86 9.50
CA GLY A 113 -7.88 20.72 10.00
C GLY A 113 -8.59 19.42 9.63
N THR A 114 -7.94 18.52 8.87
CA THR A 114 -8.50 17.19 8.58
C THR A 114 -8.08 16.15 9.63
N PRO A 115 -8.85 15.05 9.83
CA PRO A 115 -8.50 14.00 10.80
C PRO A 115 -7.19 13.25 10.51
N ILE A 116 -6.64 13.36 9.29
CA ILE A 116 -5.37 12.74 8.91
C ILE A 116 -4.18 13.69 9.02
N TYR A 117 -4.41 14.98 9.31
CA TYR A 117 -3.33 15.95 9.34
C TYR A 117 -2.30 15.60 10.42
N GLY A 118 -1.03 15.54 10.04
CA GLY A 118 0.07 15.16 10.94
C GLY A 118 0.19 13.65 11.18
N MET A 119 -0.67 12.82 10.59
CA MET A 119 -0.50 11.37 10.62
C MET A 119 0.73 11.00 9.77
N PRO A 120 1.69 10.23 10.29
CA PRO A 120 2.75 9.71 9.45
C PRO A 120 2.12 8.77 8.42
N VAL A 121 2.59 8.84 7.17
CA VAL A 121 2.10 8.03 6.04
C VAL A 121 3.28 7.43 5.28
N LEU A 122 3.01 6.42 4.48
CA LEU A 122 3.98 5.89 3.52
C LEU A 122 4.11 6.87 2.36
N ASN A 123 5.34 7.29 2.06
CA ASN A 123 5.65 8.26 1.00
C ASN A 123 5.59 7.65 -0.41
N VAL A 124 4.55 6.86 -0.69
CA VAL A 124 4.39 6.16 -1.99
C VAL A 124 4.36 7.13 -3.16
N ASP A 125 3.92 8.37 -2.93
CA ASP A 125 3.82 9.41 -3.94
C ASP A 125 5.17 9.91 -4.45
N GLU A 126 6.26 9.61 -3.74
CA GLU A 126 7.64 9.95 -4.11
C GLU A 126 8.28 8.95 -5.09
N ALA A 127 7.64 7.81 -5.37
CA ALA A 127 8.15 6.82 -6.32
C ALA A 127 7.95 7.23 -7.78
N ASP A 128 8.75 6.64 -8.67
CA ASP A 128 8.69 6.89 -10.12
C ASP A 128 7.30 6.54 -10.69
N TYR A 129 6.70 5.44 -10.23
CA TYR A 129 5.36 5.00 -10.60
C TYR A 129 4.62 4.37 -9.41
N VAL A 130 3.31 4.63 -9.32
CA VAL A 130 2.41 4.10 -8.30
C VAL A 130 1.22 3.45 -8.98
N ILE A 131 0.91 2.21 -8.61
CA ILE A 131 -0.25 1.47 -9.11
C ILE A 131 -1.17 1.22 -7.92
N ILE A 132 -2.44 1.65 -8.01
CA ILE A 132 -3.39 1.48 -6.90
C ILE A 132 -4.46 0.45 -7.26
N CYS A 133 -4.44 -0.66 -6.51
CA CYS A 133 -5.35 -1.78 -6.65
C CYS A 133 -6.48 -1.70 -5.61
N ASN A 134 -7.29 -0.65 -5.70
CA ASN A 134 -8.49 -0.46 -4.88
C ASN A 134 -9.78 -0.66 -5.69
N LYS A 135 -10.89 -0.99 -5.01
CA LYS A 135 -12.17 -1.23 -5.69
C LYS A 135 -12.83 0.04 -6.22
N ASP A 136 -12.56 1.16 -5.56
CA ASP A 136 -13.13 2.47 -5.85
C ASP A 136 -12.15 3.56 -5.39
N THR A 137 -12.48 4.81 -5.70
CA THR A 137 -11.73 6.00 -5.29
C THR A 137 -12.34 6.68 -4.06
N CYS A 138 -13.24 6.01 -3.33
CA CYS A 138 -13.89 6.60 -2.17
C CYS A 138 -12.87 6.84 -1.04
N PRO A 139 -13.11 7.83 -0.17
CA PRO A 139 -12.30 8.03 1.03
C PRO A 139 -12.19 6.78 1.90
N GLY A 140 -11.06 6.68 2.61
CA GLY A 140 -10.84 5.65 3.61
C GLY A 140 -11.62 5.88 4.91
N TYR A 141 -11.07 5.44 6.02
CA TYR A 141 -11.69 5.62 7.34
C TYR A 141 -11.80 7.09 7.75
N ALA A 142 -10.79 7.89 7.41
CA ALA A 142 -10.76 9.28 7.82
C ALA A 142 -11.72 10.19 7.05
N GLY A 143 -12.36 9.69 5.99
CA GLY A 143 -13.32 10.46 5.20
C GLY A 143 -12.69 11.57 4.34
N VAL A 144 -11.37 11.55 4.16
CA VAL A 144 -10.63 12.53 3.35
C VAL A 144 -10.32 11.94 1.98
N ASN A 145 -10.54 12.72 0.92
CA ASN A 145 -10.16 12.32 -0.44
C ASN A 145 -8.65 12.12 -0.54
N ASN A 146 -8.22 11.12 -1.31
CA ASN A 146 -6.80 10.85 -1.50
C ASN A 146 -6.32 11.45 -2.83
N PRO A 147 -5.38 12.43 -2.80
CA PRO A 147 -4.80 13.03 -4.00
C PRO A 147 -4.16 12.03 -4.96
N LEU A 148 -3.80 10.82 -4.51
CA LEU A 148 -3.26 9.77 -5.36
C LEU A 148 -4.24 9.27 -6.42
N TYR A 149 -5.55 9.42 -6.23
CA TYR A 149 -6.54 9.02 -7.25
C TYR A 149 -6.81 10.11 -8.30
N LEU A 150 -6.27 11.31 -8.10
CA LEU A 150 -6.41 12.39 -9.07
C LEU A 150 -5.38 12.19 -10.19
N PRO A 151 -5.61 12.75 -11.40
CA PRO A 151 -4.62 12.68 -12.48
C PRO A 151 -3.27 13.22 -12.03
N ARG A 152 -2.26 12.34 -11.99
CA ARG A 152 -0.86 12.64 -11.67
C ARG A 152 0.03 12.08 -12.77
N GLN A 153 1.27 12.54 -12.82
CA GLN A 153 2.23 12.00 -13.80
C GLN A 153 2.64 10.56 -13.47
N ASN A 154 2.58 10.17 -12.19
CA ASN A 154 3.15 8.93 -11.67
C ASN A 154 2.13 7.98 -11.01
N THR A 155 0.81 8.16 -11.16
CA THR A 155 -0.21 7.30 -10.50
C THR A 155 -1.38 7.00 -11.42
#